data_AF-A0A1E3P414-F1
#
_entry.id   AF-A0A1E3P414-F1
#
_cell.length_a   1.000
_cell.length_b   1.000
_cell.length_c   1.000
_cell.angle_alpha   90.00
_cell.angle_beta   90.00
_cell.angle_gamma   90.00
#
_symmetry.space_group_name_H-M   'P 1'
#
loop_
_entity.id
_entity.type
_entity.pdbx_description
1 polymer ?
#
loop_
_entity_poly.entity_id
_entity_poly.type
_entity_poly.pdbx_seq_one_letter_code
_entity_poly.pdbx_strand_id
1 'polypeptide(L)'
;MSHRGLSMRGFMPSAMSPNAHATRRTSLENLMEQTRNVESPSKETGTAYDSENPSADDGDTCPYGCCEKESLSDFILKRGFFEGACSDITIRAFNQDYRLHKLILDRSGYFSSLFNGPWNDPSNTTHELIFEDDENITQESFELAIARLYGAVKPKAEIQHTLSMIAIGQYLDIPEVVCNATDNIVNSLNFDNIARFTSFASMNDYGKASERIIDSAKGLLCSDGWQNGFEKWDGVPVSIIAYVVGHDAFFVPSEWERALFIMKLIERRQSMNRSSSSGSVSELDDEEDVEPLINALNTKVHYCHLSAEQLHKLETYVDNSGKPHIDPSVLKNALWLSVLLYRKVATAEKKSNELGLVTTSEAPPNKENTWFIPTKDETLYGTPQQLEESIKSHHHIRDDMPSGKTTENAGDAVYKVTKVPPFRFSIAFSQVWELEAEKRVYAKTLWYAGSYWNLYIQKIRHRKGYQMGVYIHRASNSAPSRSALLNRDVFKNSTYSLDNDSSLSNIIGDVNNLMLNDEPEASNDTLSSFTKSELNAAPDEEEEEEEEENDNSFLSYEDNRIKTSVYYVIYTPSRKVKTSLTCFISTPDLFNKSQSWGWKSNSMCSFNDDGTLADGQDKLLKFMVVLGNT
;
A
#
# COMPACT_ATOMS: atom_id res chain seq x y z
N MET A 1 -49.72 -17.68 -43.63
CA MET A 1 -50.89 -17.03 -44.27
C MET A 1 -52.01 -16.89 -43.25
N SER A 2 -52.27 -15.68 -42.76
CA SER A 2 -53.56 -15.19 -42.25
C SER A 2 -53.31 -13.85 -41.54
N HIS A 3 -53.72 -12.78 -42.22
CA HIS A 3 -53.62 -11.38 -41.82
C HIS A 3 -54.59 -11.01 -40.67
N ARG A 4 -54.09 -10.19 -39.74
CA ARG A 4 -54.79 -9.10 -39.02
C ARG A 4 -53.70 -8.04 -38.80
N GLY A 5 -53.74 -6.80 -39.29
CA GLY A 5 -54.86 -5.89 -39.53
C GLY A 5 -54.79 -4.78 -38.47
N LEU A 6 -53.77 -3.90 -38.53
CA LEU A 6 -53.67 -2.71 -37.67
C LEU A 6 -53.31 -1.47 -38.50
N SER A 7 -54.08 -0.42 -38.22
CA SER A 7 -54.29 0.80 -38.97
C SER A 7 -53.08 1.74 -38.94
N MET A 8 -52.73 2.27 -40.12
CA MET A 8 -51.88 3.46 -40.27
C MET A 8 -52.55 4.68 -39.62
N ARG A 9 -51.86 5.32 -38.68
CA ARG A 9 -52.05 6.73 -38.31
C ARG A 9 -50.75 7.45 -38.60
N GLY A 10 -50.79 8.38 -39.56
CA GLY A 10 -49.67 9.26 -39.87
C GLY A 10 -49.36 10.18 -38.69
N PHE A 11 -48.11 10.19 -38.27
CA PHE A 11 -47.56 11.22 -37.40
C PHE A 11 -46.95 12.32 -38.27
N MET A 12 -47.54 13.51 -38.20
CA MET A 12 -46.89 14.73 -38.67
C MET A 12 -45.72 15.10 -37.73
N PRO A 13 -44.67 15.78 -38.22
CA PRO A 13 -43.56 16.18 -37.39
C PRO A 13 -44.01 17.28 -36.43
N SER A 14 -43.88 17.03 -35.12
CA SER A 14 -44.07 18.04 -34.09
C SER A 14 -42.93 19.06 -34.19
N ALA A 15 -43.30 20.32 -34.36
CA ALA A 15 -42.37 21.44 -34.36
C ALA A 15 -41.49 21.42 -33.10
N MET A 16 -40.18 21.57 -33.30
CA MET A 16 -39.20 21.71 -32.22
C MET A 16 -39.58 22.90 -31.33
N SER A 17 -39.72 22.64 -30.03
CA SER A 17 -39.87 23.70 -29.03
C SER A 17 -38.55 24.48 -28.89
N PRO A 18 -38.56 25.83 -28.90
CA PRO A 18 -37.35 26.66 -28.80
C PRO A 18 -36.58 26.52 -27.47
N ASN A 19 -37.09 25.76 -26.50
CA ASN A 19 -36.58 25.73 -25.13
C ASN A 19 -35.35 24.83 -24.91
N ALA A 20 -34.93 24.01 -25.89
CA ALA A 20 -33.70 23.20 -25.77
C ALA A 20 -32.40 24.02 -25.94
N HIS A 21 -32.51 25.27 -26.42
CA HIS A 21 -31.39 26.21 -26.51
C HIS A 21 -31.11 26.96 -25.19
N ALA A 22 -32.03 26.95 -24.22
CA ALA A 22 -31.88 27.66 -22.95
C ALA A 22 -31.08 26.86 -21.91
N THR A 23 -31.18 25.53 -21.92
CA THR A 23 -30.32 24.63 -21.13
C THR A 23 -28.88 24.57 -21.67
N ARG A 24 -28.68 25.08 -22.90
CA ARG A 24 -27.48 25.01 -23.75
C ARG A 24 -26.35 25.97 -23.34
N ARG A 25 -26.57 26.78 -22.30
CA ARG A 25 -25.65 27.84 -21.85
C ARG A 25 -25.13 27.60 -20.44
N THR A 26 -25.83 26.81 -19.62
CA THR A 26 -25.61 26.77 -18.17
C THR A 26 -24.38 25.97 -17.72
N SER A 27 -23.91 24.93 -18.42
CA SER A 27 -22.71 24.18 -17.96
C SER A 27 -21.42 24.98 -18.16
N LEU A 28 -21.22 25.48 -19.39
CA LEU A 28 -20.15 26.42 -19.74
C LEU A 28 -20.28 27.74 -18.96
N GLU A 29 -21.49 28.31 -18.80
CA GLU A 29 -21.70 29.53 -17.98
C GLU A 29 -21.48 29.32 -16.48
N ASN A 30 -21.79 28.15 -15.91
CA ASN A 30 -21.47 27.83 -14.52
C ASN A 30 -19.95 27.66 -14.34
N LEU A 31 -19.25 27.10 -15.33
CA LEU A 31 -17.80 27.15 -15.46
C LEU A 31 -17.25 28.60 -15.61
N MET A 32 -18.07 29.55 -16.09
CA MET A 32 -17.76 30.98 -16.28
C MET A 32 -18.02 31.84 -15.02
N GLU A 33 -18.86 31.43 -14.07
CA GLU A 33 -19.06 32.19 -12.81
C GLU A 33 -17.89 32.02 -11.83
N GLN A 34 -17.26 30.84 -11.81
CA GLN A 34 -16.12 30.56 -10.93
C GLN A 34 -14.83 31.29 -11.36
N THR A 35 -14.71 31.72 -12.61
CA THR A 35 -13.56 32.47 -13.12
C THR A 35 -13.55 33.95 -12.73
N ARG A 36 -14.66 34.51 -12.22
CA ARG A 36 -14.72 35.92 -11.80
C ARG A 36 -14.30 36.16 -10.34
N ASN A 37 -14.18 35.11 -9.52
CA ASN A 37 -13.97 35.23 -8.07
C ASN A 37 -12.57 34.80 -7.59
N VAL A 38 -11.52 34.97 -8.38
CA VAL A 38 -10.14 34.91 -7.87
C VAL A 38 -9.69 36.33 -7.56
N GLU A 39 -10.06 36.82 -6.37
CA GLU A 39 -9.39 37.96 -5.75
C GLU A 39 -7.94 37.57 -5.47
N SER A 40 -7.01 38.43 -5.88
CA SER A 40 -5.60 38.38 -5.55
C SER A 40 -5.41 38.31 -4.02
N PRO A 41 -4.36 37.64 -3.50
CA PRO A 41 -4.14 37.56 -2.06
C PRO A 41 -3.91 38.96 -1.49
N SER A 42 -4.79 39.38 -0.58
CA SER A 42 -4.62 40.59 0.22
C SER A 42 -3.35 40.49 1.06
N LYS A 43 -2.38 41.38 0.81
CA LYS A 43 -1.18 41.56 1.65
C LYS A 43 -1.60 42.11 3.01
N GLU A 44 -1.51 41.29 4.05
CA GLU A 44 -1.59 41.74 5.44
C GLU A 44 -0.37 42.60 5.80
N THR A 45 -0.64 43.70 6.49
CA THR A 45 0.31 44.68 7.00
C THR A 45 1.06 44.17 8.23
N GLY A 46 2.41 44.20 8.21
CA GLY A 46 3.24 43.87 9.38
C GLY A 46 4.73 44.23 9.24
N THR A 47 5.06 45.45 9.66
CA THR A 47 6.33 46.01 10.19
C THR A 47 7.73 45.47 9.80
N ALA A 48 8.50 46.39 9.18
CA ALA A 48 9.91 46.77 9.40
C ALA A 48 11.03 45.71 9.46
N TYR A 49 11.95 45.74 8.48
CA TYR A 49 13.38 46.11 8.64
C TYR A 49 14.08 46.13 7.26
N ASP A 50 14.97 47.11 7.08
CA ASP A 50 15.63 47.50 5.83
C ASP A 50 16.43 46.42 5.12
N SER A 51 16.32 46.37 3.79
CA SER A 51 17.36 45.93 2.84
C SER A 51 16.96 46.40 1.43
N GLU A 52 17.64 47.43 0.93
CA GLU A 52 17.49 47.93 -0.45
C GLU A 52 17.85 46.84 -1.47
N ASN A 53 16.85 46.39 -2.23
CA ASN A 53 17.02 45.76 -3.53
C ASN A 53 16.00 46.42 -4.48
N PRO A 54 16.39 46.84 -5.70
CA PRO A 54 15.46 47.44 -6.64
C PRO A 54 14.42 46.38 -7.03
N SER A 55 13.17 46.71 -6.78
CA SER A 55 11.98 45.93 -7.14
C SER A 55 12.04 45.50 -8.60
N ALA A 56 11.90 44.19 -8.83
CA ALA A 56 11.66 43.63 -10.14
C ALA A 56 10.44 44.30 -10.78
N ASP A 57 10.63 44.76 -12.00
CA ASP A 57 9.63 45.36 -12.88
C ASP A 57 8.48 44.36 -13.10
N ASP A 58 7.32 44.65 -12.50
CA ASP A 58 6.09 43.87 -12.70
C ASP A 58 5.48 44.31 -14.04
N GLY A 59 5.94 43.68 -15.12
CA GLY A 59 5.73 44.09 -16.53
C GLY A 59 4.28 44.08 -17.05
N ASP A 60 3.29 43.90 -16.17
CA ASP A 60 1.87 43.77 -16.53
C ASP A 60 1.06 45.08 -16.46
N THR A 61 1.63 46.18 -15.96
CA THR A 61 0.90 47.44 -15.89
C THR A 61 1.40 48.44 -16.94
N CYS A 62 0.50 48.90 -17.82
CA CYS A 62 0.83 49.97 -18.77
C CYS A 62 1.32 51.21 -17.98
N PRO A 63 2.54 51.72 -18.24
CA PRO A 63 3.09 52.85 -17.48
C PRO A 63 2.30 54.15 -17.64
N TYR A 64 1.33 54.19 -18.56
CA TYR A 64 0.44 55.31 -18.82
C TYR A 64 -1.00 55.10 -18.32
N GLY A 65 -1.32 53.94 -17.74
CA GLY A 65 -2.65 53.62 -17.19
C GLY A 65 -3.80 53.66 -18.21
N CYS A 66 -3.50 53.69 -19.51
CA CYS A 66 -4.48 53.91 -20.59
C CYS A 66 -4.90 52.64 -21.34
N CYS A 67 -4.27 51.50 -21.04
CA CYS A 67 -4.54 50.23 -21.71
C CYS A 67 -4.81 49.14 -20.67
N GLU A 68 -6.04 48.62 -20.61
CA GLU A 68 -6.28 47.28 -20.07
C GLU A 68 -5.69 46.29 -21.07
N LYS A 69 -4.67 45.53 -20.67
CA LYS A 69 -4.11 44.45 -21.50
C LYS A 69 -4.77 43.14 -21.09
N GLU A 70 -5.75 42.69 -21.86
CA GLU A 70 -6.22 41.29 -21.77
C GLU A 70 -5.04 40.37 -22.14
N SER A 71 -4.80 39.32 -21.35
CA SER A 71 -3.73 38.37 -21.65
C SER A 71 -4.06 37.61 -22.95
N LEU A 72 -3.03 37.18 -23.68
CA LEU A 72 -3.25 36.39 -24.91
C LEU A 72 -4.05 35.12 -24.62
N SER A 73 -3.83 34.49 -23.46
CA SER A 73 -4.56 33.30 -23.01
C SER A 73 -6.03 33.59 -22.80
N ASP A 74 -6.38 34.69 -22.11
CA ASP A 74 -7.77 35.07 -21.86
C ASP A 74 -8.49 35.42 -23.17
N PHE A 75 -7.81 36.15 -24.06
CA PHE A 75 -8.34 36.49 -25.38
C PHE A 75 -8.61 35.24 -26.22
N ILE A 76 -7.66 34.29 -26.29
CA ILE A 76 -7.80 33.04 -27.06
C ILE A 76 -8.90 32.16 -26.45
N LEU A 77 -8.99 32.07 -25.13
CA LEU A 77 -10.06 31.33 -24.47
C LEU A 77 -11.43 31.92 -24.77
N LYS A 78 -11.57 33.25 -24.68
CA LYS A 78 -12.84 33.93 -24.92
C LYS A 78 -13.27 33.89 -26.38
N ARG A 79 -12.42 34.40 -27.28
CA ARG A 79 -12.73 34.55 -28.70
C ARG A 79 -12.62 33.24 -29.46
N GLY A 80 -11.62 32.43 -29.13
CA GLY A 80 -11.40 31.13 -29.74
C GLY A 80 -12.35 30.08 -29.19
N PHE A 81 -12.18 29.67 -27.92
CA PHE A 81 -12.91 28.53 -27.37
C PHE A 81 -14.42 28.80 -27.20
N PHE A 82 -14.80 29.91 -26.54
CA PHE A 82 -16.22 30.15 -26.25
C PHE A 82 -17.01 30.68 -27.45
N GLU A 83 -16.45 31.64 -28.20
CA GLU A 83 -17.14 32.23 -29.36
C GLU A 83 -16.97 31.40 -30.65
N GLY A 84 -15.99 30.49 -30.70
CA GLY A 84 -15.66 29.70 -31.90
C GLY A 84 -15.16 30.55 -33.07
N ALA A 85 -14.61 31.74 -32.80
CA ALA A 85 -14.16 32.63 -33.86
C ALA A 85 -12.90 32.05 -34.53
N CYS A 86 -12.90 31.98 -35.86
CA CYS A 86 -11.81 31.42 -36.67
C CYS A 86 -11.59 29.90 -36.50
N SER A 87 -12.59 29.15 -36.00
CA SER A 87 -12.53 27.70 -35.93
C SER A 87 -12.36 27.06 -37.31
N ASP A 88 -11.44 26.12 -37.44
CA ASP A 88 -11.14 25.35 -38.66
C ASP A 88 -11.53 23.86 -38.54
N ILE A 89 -12.15 23.48 -37.42
CA ILE A 89 -12.68 22.14 -37.16
C ILE A 89 -13.87 22.19 -36.19
N THR A 90 -14.81 21.26 -36.38
CA THR A 90 -15.91 20.99 -35.45
C THR A 90 -15.74 19.60 -34.85
N ILE A 91 -15.69 19.50 -33.52
CA ILE A 91 -15.70 18.23 -32.80
C ILE A 91 -17.13 17.97 -32.29
N ARG A 92 -17.71 16.83 -32.63
CA ARG A 92 -19.02 16.39 -32.13
C ARG A 92 -18.82 15.39 -31.00
N ALA A 93 -19.31 15.71 -29.81
CA ALA A 93 -19.20 14.85 -28.63
C ALA A 93 -20.37 15.15 -27.68
N PHE A 94 -20.87 14.16 -26.92
CA PHE A 94 -21.99 14.34 -25.97
C PHE A 94 -23.24 15.00 -26.58
N ASN A 95 -23.53 14.70 -27.86
CA ASN A 95 -24.59 15.36 -28.65
C ASN A 95 -24.43 16.88 -28.78
N GLN A 96 -23.20 17.39 -28.70
CA GLN A 96 -22.86 18.81 -28.85
C GLN A 96 -21.81 19.03 -29.94
N ASP A 97 -21.88 20.20 -30.59
CA ASP A 97 -20.94 20.64 -31.62
C ASP A 97 -19.98 21.69 -31.03
N TYR A 98 -18.70 21.36 -30.96
CA TYR A 98 -17.64 22.22 -30.46
C TYR A 98 -16.83 22.79 -31.63
N ARG A 99 -16.89 24.11 -31.85
CA ARG A 99 -16.12 24.82 -32.88
C ARG A 99 -14.72 25.16 -32.34
N LEU A 100 -13.70 24.44 -32.80
CA LEU A 100 -12.36 24.44 -32.22
C LEU A 100 -11.27 24.73 -33.27
N HIS A 101 -10.01 24.74 -32.84
CA HIS A 101 -8.85 25.12 -33.66
C HIS A 101 -7.85 23.98 -33.72
N LYS A 102 -7.54 23.47 -34.93
CA LYS A 102 -6.57 22.37 -35.13
C LYS A 102 -5.22 22.70 -34.50
N LEU A 103 -4.73 23.92 -34.66
CA LEU A 103 -3.45 24.38 -34.08
C LEU A 103 -3.40 24.27 -32.55
N ILE A 104 -4.52 24.53 -31.87
CA ILE A 104 -4.58 24.45 -30.39
C ILE A 104 -4.77 22.99 -29.96
N LEU A 105 -5.63 22.26 -30.65
CA LEU A 105 -5.89 20.84 -30.38
C LEU A 105 -4.66 19.97 -30.62
N ASP A 106 -3.79 20.30 -31.57
CA ASP A 106 -2.51 19.62 -31.87
C ASP A 106 -1.55 19.54 -30.66
N ARG A 107 -1.82 20.29 -29.58
CA ARG A 107 -1.13 20.12 -28.29
C ARG A 107 -1.44 18.78 -27.58
N SER A 108 -2.52 18.11 -27.96
CA SER A 108 -2.89 16.77 -27.50
C SER A 108 -2.31 15.72 -28.46
N GLY A 109 -1.72 14.65 -27.92
CA GLY A 109 -1.12 13.61 -28.77
C GLY A 109 -2.15 12.85 -29.63
N TYR A 110 -3.38 12.70 -29.11
CA TYR A 110 -4.52 12.16 -29.87
C TYR A 110 -4.83 13.02 -31.10
N PHE A 111 -5.05 14.32 -30.90
CA PHE A 111 -5.42 15.23 -31.99
C PHE A 111 -4.25 15.46 -32.95
N SER A 112 -3.01 15.48 -32.45
CA SER A 112 -1.84 15.56 -33.33
C SER A 112 -1.74 14.35 -34.25
N SER A 113 -1.98 13.16 -33.72
CA SER A 113 -2.06 11.92 -34.52
C SER A 113 -3.26 11.93 -35.47
N LEU A 114 -4.40 12.47 -35.05
CA LEU A 114 -5.59 12.59 -35.88
C LEU A 114 -5.36 13.50 -37.10
N PHE A 115 -4.70 14.65 -36.91
CA PHE A 115 -4.51 15.64 -37.97
C PHE A 115 -3.26 15.40 -38.82
N ASN A 116 -2.22 14.78 -38.28
CA ASN A 116 -0.96 14.55 -39.01
C ASN A 116 -0.79 13.09 -39.46
N GLY A 117 -1.70 12.20 -39.07
CA GLY A 117 -1.67 10.79 -39.44
C GLY A 117 -2.06 10.51 -40.90
N PRO A 118 -1.74 9.32 -41.42
CA PRO A 118 -1.99 8.93 -42.82
C PRO A 118 -3.48 8.79 -43.18
N TRP A 119 -4.37 8.79 -42.19
CA TRP A 119 -5.82 8.77 -42.31
C TRP A 119 -6.46 10.16 -42.36
N ASN A 120 -5.67 11.23 -42.20
CA ASN A 120 -6.20 12.58 -42.25
C ASN A 120 -6.75 12.88 -43.65
N ASP A 121 -8.03 13.23 -43.72
CA ASP A 121 -8.65 13.84 -44.89
C ASP A 121 -8.74 15.35 -44.67
N PRO A 122 -7.92 16.17 -45.36
CA PRO A 122 -7.92 17.62 -45.19
C PRO A 122 -9.27 18.28 -45.49
N SER A 123 -10.14 17.62 -46.25
CA SER A 123 -11.48 18.11 -46.57
C SER A 123 -12.47 17.90 -45.43
N ASN A 124 -12.15 17.02 -44.46
CA ASN A 124 -12.99 16.80 -43.32
C ASN A 124 -12.80 17.90 -42.27
N THR A 125 -13.87 18.65 -42.04
CA THR A 125 -13.95 19.73 -41.05
C THR A 125 -14.77 19.34 -39.82
N THR A 126 -15.28 18.10 -39.76
CA THR A 126 -16.10 17.59 -38.65
C THR A 126 -15.66 16.21 -38.20
N HIS A 127 -15.30 16.06 -36.92
CA HIS A 127 -14.93 14.78 -36.33
C HIS A 127 -15.83 14.46 -35.15
N GLU A 128 -16.27 13.21 -35.04
CA GLU A 128 -17.14 12.73 -33.97
C GLU A 128 -16.34 11.88 -32.99
N LEU A 129 -16.50 12.17 -31.70
CA LEU A 129 -15.93 11.41 -30.59
C LEU A 129 -17.08 10.75 -29.82
N ILE A 130 -16.96 9.44 -29.63
CA ILE A 130 -17.95 8.61 -28.94
C ILE A 130 -17.26 8.01 -27.72
N PHE A 131 -17.90 8.14 -26.56
CA PHE A 131 -17.33 7.76 -25.26
C PHE A 131 -18.18 6.70 -24.53
N GLU A 132 -18.98 5.92 -25.27
CA GLU A 132 -19.95 4.97 -24.69
C GLU A 132 -19.29 3.83 -23.90
N ASP A 133 -18.01 3.54 -24.16
CA ASP A 133 -17.26 2.46 -23.52
C ASP A 133 -16.64 2.85 -22.17
N ASP A 134 -16.66 4.13 -21.77
CA ASP A 134 -16.11 4.58 -20.49
C ASP A 134 -16.98 5.65 -19.81
N GLU A 135 -17.75 5.23 -18.82
CA GLU A 135 -18.65 6.08 -18.03
C GLU A 135 -17.92 7.20 -17.27
N ASN A 136 -16.61 7.08 -17.05
CA ASN A 136 -15.82 8.11 -16.37
C ASN A 136 -15.52 9.30 -17.28
N ILE A 137 -15.64 9.16 -18.60
CA ILE A 137 -15.46 10.26 -19.54
C ILE A 137 -16.75 11.08 -19.60
N THR A 138 -16.80 12.16 -18.82
CA THR A 138 -17.97 13.06 -18.76
C THR A 138 -17.79 14.30 -19.62
N GLN A 139 -18.91 14.93 -19.98
CA GLN A 139 -18.90 16.18 -20.74
C GLN A 139 -18.09 17.28 -20.04
N GLU A 140 -18.23 17.43 -18.73
CA GLU A 140 -17.51 18.45 -17.95
C GLU A 140 -16.00 18.23 -18.00
N SER A 141 -15.56 16.97 -17.88
CA SER A 141 -14.13 16.62 -17.96
C SER A 141 -13.56 16.86 -19.35
N PHE A 142 -14.35 16.58 -20.41
CA PHE A 142 -13.99 16.91 -21.79
C PHE A 142 -13.82 18.40 -21.99
N GLU A 143 -14.78 19.22 -21.54
CA GLU A 143 -14.71 20.67 -21.67
C GLU A 143 -13.54 21.27 -20.87
N LEU A 144 -13.25 20.75 -19.67
CA LEU A 144 -12.07 21.12 -18.89
C LEU A 144 -10.77 20.76 -19.60
N ALA A 145 -10.68 19.55 -20.17
CA ALA A 145 -9.50 19.11 -20.92
C ALA A 145 -9.28 19.95 -22.19
N ILE A 146 -10.33 20.27 -22.93
CA ILE A 146 -10.20 21.19 -24.08
C ILE A 146 -9.80 22.58 -23.59
N ALA A 147 -10.42 23.13 -22.55
CA ALA A 147 -10.04 24.42 -21.99
C ALA A 147 -8.55 24.47 -21.57
N ARG A 148 -8.01 23.36 -21.07
CA ARG A 148 -6.57 23.21 -20.76
C ARG A 148 -5.69 23.40 -21.99
N LEU A 149 -6.08 22.84 -23.14
CA LEU A 149 -5.35 23.03 -24.41
C LEU A 149 -5.36 24.50 -24.86
N TYR A 150 -6.41 25.25 -24.54
CA TYR A 150 -6.52 26.71 -24.75
C TYR A 150 -5.78 27.55 -23.69
N GLY A 151 -5.08 26.92 -22.75
CA GLY A 151 -4.30 27.59 -21.71
C GLY A 151 -5.07 27.95 -20.44
N ALA A 152 -6.33 27.51 -20.30
CA ALA A 152 -7.11 27.73 -19.09
C ALA A 152 -6.90 26.60 -18.07
N VAL A 153 -6.38 26.94 -16.89
CA VAL A 153 -6.19 26.01 -15.78
C VAL A 153 -7.26 26.29 -14.74
N LYS A 154 -8.07 25.29 -14.39
CA LYS A 154 -9.15 25.43 -13.39
C LYS A 154 -9.00 24.42 -12.26
N PRO A 155 -8.01 24.58 -11.35
CA PRO A 155 -7.66 23.55 -10.37
C PRO A 155 -8.83 23.09 -9.51
N LYS A 156 -9.70 24.01 -9.06
CA LYS A 156 -10.86 23.67 -8.22
C LYS A 156 -11.85 22.75 -8.95
N ALA A 157 -12.16 23.04 -10.21
CA ALA A 157 -13.07 22.23 -11.02
C ALA A 157 -12.40 20.91 -11.43
N GLU A 158 -11.12 20.94 -11.83
CA GLU A 158 -10.35 19.73 -12.14
C GLU A 158 -10.30 18.76 -10.96
N ILE A 159 -10.11 19.27 -9.73
CA ILE A 159 -10.13 18.45 -8.50
C ILE A 159 -11.51 17.83 -8.25
N GLN A 160 -12.60 18.55 -8.50
CA GLN A 160 -13.96 18.01 -8.36
C GLN A 160 -14.23 16.84 -9.31
N HIS A 161 -13.60 16.86 -10.49
CA HIS A 161 -13.75 15.83 -11.53
C HIS A 161 -12.51 14.94 -11.67
N THR A 162 -11.69 14.78 -10.63
CA THR A 162 -10.35 14.17 -10.72
C THR A 162 -10.32 12.80 -11.44
N LEU A 163 -11.27 11.90 -11.18
CA LEU A 163 -11.32 10.59 -11.85
C LEU A 163 -11.57 10.72 -13.35
N SER A 164 -12.58 11.53 -13.71
CA SER A 164 -12.91 11.83 -15.10
C SER A 164 -11.78 12.56 -15.82
N MET A 165 -11.03 13.41 -15.13
CA MET A 165 -9.84 14.08 -15.68
C MET A 165 -8.74 13.08 -16.06
N ILE A 166 -8.56 11.98 -15.31
CA ILE A 166 -7.64 10.90 -15.70
C ILE A 166 -8.17 10.21 -16.96
N ALA A 167 -9.44 9.81 -16.97
CA ALA A 167 -10.04 9.08 -18.07
C ALA A 167 -9.94 9.86 -19.39
N ILE A 168 -10.40 11.12 -19.40
CA ILE A 168 -10.34 11.96 -20.60
C ILE A 168 -8.90 12.39 -20.95
N GLY A 169 -8.06 12.64 -19.95
CA GLY A 169 -6.66 13.00 -20.16
C GLY A 169 -5.88 11.86 -20.81
N GLN A 170 -6.18 10.62 -20.44
CA GLN A 170 -5.61 9.43 -21.05
C GLN A 170 -6.14 9.24 -22.48
N TYR A 171 -7.45 9.39 -22.69
CA TYR A 171 -8.07 9.28 -24.02
C TYR A 171 -7.52 10.32 -25.01
N LEU A 172 -7.45 11.58 -24.60
CA LEU A 172 -6.95 12.69 -25.44
C LEU A 172 -5.42 12.79 -25.46
N ASP A 173 -4.70 11.92 -24.76
CA ASP A 173 -3.24 11.99 -24.59
C ASP A 173 -2.75 13.39 -24.18
N ILE A 174 -3.19 13.82 -22.99
CA ILE A 174 -2.80 15.07 -22.32
C ILE A 174 -2.09 14.70 -20.99
N PRO A 175 -0.79 14.36 -21.02
CA PRO A 175 -0.10 13.78 -19.87
C PRO A 175 -0.10 14.66 -18.61
N GLU A 176 -0.04 15.98 -18.77
CA GLU A 176 -0.07 16.93 -17.64
C GLU A 176 -1.37 16.82 -16.82
N VAL A 177 -2.50 16.66 -17.51
CA VAL A 177 -3.82 16.49 -16.86
C VAL A 177 -3.85 15.18 -16.08
N VAL A 178 -3.39 14.09 -16.70
CA VAL A 178 -3.34 12.76 -16.07
C VAL A 178 -2.43 12.77 -14.84
N CYS A 179 -1.23 13.35 -14.95
CA CYS A 179 -0.28 13.45 -13.83
C CYS A 179 -0.85 14.23 -12.66
N ASN A 180 -1.39 15.44 -12.90
CA ASN A 180 -1.94 16.29 -11.85
C ASN A 180 -3.14 15.62 -11.15
N ALA A 181 -4.03 15.00 -11.92
CA ALA A 181 -5.19 14.30 -11.36
C ALA A 181 -4.77 13.06 -10.56
N THR A 182 -3.79 12.29 -11.04
CA THR A 182 -3.24 11.13 -10.33
C THR A 182 -2.57 11.55 -9.02
N ASP A 183 -1.78 12.62 -9.02
CA ASP A 183 -1.15 13.15 -7.80
C ASP A 183 -2.19 13.61 -6.77
N ASN A 184 -3.30 14.23 -7.22
CA ASN A 184 -4.41 14.60 -6.34
C ASN A 184 -5.07 13.37 -5.68
N ILE A 185 -5.26 12.27 -6.41
CA ILE A 185 -5.78 11.01 -5.86
C ILE A 185 -4.80 10.44 -4.84
N VAL A 186 -3.54 10.25 -5.24
CA VAL A 186 -2.52 9.62 -4.39
C VAL A 186 -2.29 10.40 -3.09
N ASN A 187 -2.25 11.74 -3.16
CA ASN A 187 -2.04 12.59 -1.99
C ASN A 187 -3.26 12.64 -1.05
N SER A 188 -4.47 12.39 -1.56
CA SER A 188 -5.70 12.39 -0.76
C SER A 188 -6.14 10.99 -0.29
N LEU A 189 -5.40 9.95 -0.67
CA LEU A 189 -5.73 8.56 -0.43
C LEU A 189 -5.81 8.22 1.07
N ASN A 190 -6.94 7.65 1.48
CA ASN A 190 -7.22 7.22 2.85
C ASN A 190 -8.28 6.10 2.86
N PHE A 191 -8.59 5.55 4.03
CA PHE A 191 -9.52 4.42 4.15
C PHE A 191 -10.99 4.76 3.84
N ASP A 192 -11.37 6.03 3.74
CA ASP A 192 -12.73 6.42 3.38
C ASP A 192 -12.93 6.51 1.86
N ASN A 193 -11.84 6.67 1.09
CA ASN A 193 -11.90 6.81 -0.38
C ASN A 193 -11.15 5.73 -1.16
N ILE A 194 -10.38 4.86 -0.49
CA ILE A 194 -9.55 3.83 -1.13
C ILE A 194 -10.36 2.89 -2.02
N ALA A 195 -11.54 2.45 -1.59
CA ALA A 195 -12.42 1.56 -2.35
C ALA A 195 -12.83 2.20 -3.69
N ARG A 196 -13.24 3.48 -3.66
CA ARG A 196 -13.62 4.24 -4.86
C ARG A 196 -12.47 4.34 -5.85
N PHE A 197 -11.28 4.71 -5.38
CA PHE A 197 -10.13 4.93 -6.26
C PHE A 197 -9.53 3.64 -6.81
N THR A 198 -9.47 2.58 -6.01
CA THR A 198 -9.00 1.27 -6.47
C THR A 198 -9.99 0.62 -7.43
N SER A 199 -11.30 0.77 -7.20
CA SER A 199 -12.33 0.32 -8.14
C SER A 199 -12.21 1.03 -9.48
N PHE A 200 -12.12 2.37 -9.48
CA PHE A 200 -11.90 3.16 -10.70
C PHE A 200 -10.68 2.68 -11.49
N ALA A 201 -9.54 2.51 -10.82
CA ALA A 201 -8.29 2.09 -11.45
C ALA A 201 -8.31 0.64 -11.95
N SER A 202 -9.18 -0.22 -11.39
CA SER A 202 -9.27 -1.63 -11.76
C SER A 202 -10.35 -1.92 -12.81
N MET A 203 -11.40 -1.10 -12.86
CA MET A 203 -12.49 -1.23 -13.84
C MET A 203 -12.01 -0.88 -15.25
N ASN A 204 -11.27 0.22 -15.37
CA ASN A 204 -10.67 0.67 -16.63
C ASN A 204 -9.17 0.86 -16.41
N ASP A 205 -8.36 0.24 -17.28
CA ASP A 205 -6.91 0.38 -17.23
C ASP A 205 -6.48 1.70 -17.91
N TYR A 206 -6.27 2.74 -17.10
CA TYR A 206 -5.74 4.03 -17.52
C TYR A 206 -4.20 4.04 -17.54
N GLY A 207 -3.57 2.87 -17.69
CA GLY A 207 -2.13 2.69 -17.75
C GLY A 207 -1.43 3.09 -16.45
N LYS A 208 -0.35 3.86 -16.55
CA LYS A 208 0.50 4.24 -15.40
C LYS A 208 -0.26 4.98 -14.30
N ALA A 209 -1.36 5.66 -14.63
CA ALA A 209 -2.22 6.29 -13.63
C ALA A 209 -2.90 5.24 -12.75
N SER A 210 -3.53 4.22 -13.36
CA SER A 210 -4.15 3.10 -12.66
C SER A 210 -3.12 2.33 -11.82
N GLU A 211 -1.97 2.00 -12.40
CA GLU A 211 -0.86 1.33 -11.69
C GLU A 211 -0.45 2.11 -10.43
N ARG A 212 -0.22 3.42 -10.57
CA ARG A 212 0.23 4.27 -9.46
C ARG A 212 -0.82 4.39 -8.35
N ILE A 213 -2.11 4.50 -8.70
CA ILE A 213 -3.21 4.54 -7.73
C ILE A 213 -3.26 3.22 -6.95
N ILE A 214 -3.22 2.09 -7.65
CA ILE A 214 -3.28 0.76 -7.05
C ILE A 214 -2.06 0.53 -6.15
N ASP A 215 -0.87 0.91 -6.58
CA ASP A 215 0.36 0.72 -5.80
C ASP A 215 0.42 1.60 -4.55
N SER A 216 -0.09 2.83 -4.65
CA SER A 216 -0.27 3.68 -3.49
C SER A 216 -1.30 3.10 -2.50
N ALA A 217 -2.40 2.53 -3.01
CA ALA A 217 -3.39 1.82 -2.20
C ALA A 217 -2.81 0.59 -1.50
N LYS A 218 -2.04 -0.25 -2.20
CA LYS A 218 -1.31 -1.37 -1.61
C LYS A 218 -0.40 -0.92 -0.47
N GLY A 219 0.34 0.19 -0.64
CA GLY A 219 1.22 0.72 0.40
C GLY A 219 0.49 1.18 1.67
N LEU A 220 -0.66 1.85 1.49
CA LEU A 220 -1.52 2.25 2.61
C LEU A 220 -2.11 1.03 3.34
N LEU A 221 -2.65 0.07 2.59
CA LEU A 221 -3.21 -1.17 3.14
C LEU A 221 -2.15 -2.04 3.83
N CYS A 222 -0.96 -2.15 3.25
CA CYS A 222 0.18 -2.83 3.87
C CYS A 222 0.52 -2.24 5.24
N SER A 223 0.54 -0.91 5.34
CA SER A 223 0.96 -0.22 6.56
C SER A 223 -0.11 -0.27 7.64
N ASP A 224 -1.37 0.00 7.28
CA ASP A 224 -2.42 0.36 8.23
C ASP A 224 -3.66 -0.57 8.16
N GLY A 225 -3.77 -1.42 7.14
CA GLY A 225 -5.02 -2.11 6.80
C GLY A 225 -5.53 -3.07 7.89
N TRP A 226 -4.63 -3.81 8.55
CA TRP A 226 -5.01 -4.72 9.64
C TRP A 226 -5.64 -3.98 10.83
N GLN A 227 -5.15 -2.78 11.15
CA GLN A 227 -5.59 -2.00 12.32
C GLN A 227 -6.87 -1.21 12.08
N ASN A 228 -7.25 -0.99 10.81
CA ASN A 228 -8.41 -0.19 10.43
C ASN A 228 -9.70 -1.01 10.33
N GLY A 229 -9.58 -2.35 10.37
CA GLY A 229 -10.70 -3.29 10.35
C GLY A 229 -11.28 -3.64 9.02
N PHE A 230 -12.07 -4.71 9.03
CA PHE A 230 -12.65 -5.34 7.85
C PHE A 230 -13.56 -4.43 7.04
N GLU A 231 -14.34 -3.56 7.69
CA GLU A 231 -15.25 -2.62 7.02
C GLU A 231 -14.52 -1.68 6.06
N LYS A 232 -13.29 -1.29 6.42
CA LYS A 232 -12.48 -0.41 5.57
C LYS A 232 -11.88 -1.11 4.35
N TRP A 233 -12.06 -2.43 4.23
CA TRP A 233 -11.70 -3.22 3.05
C TRP A 233 -12.89 -3.44 2.11
N ASP A 234 -14.09 -3.01 2.50
CA ASP A 234 -15.29 -3.14 1.66
C ASP A 234 -15.13 -2.32 0.38
N GLY A 235 -15.56 -2.90 -0.75
CA GLY A 235 -15.44 -2.26 -2.06
C GLY A 235 -14.02 -2.18 -2.63
N VAL A 236 -12.98 -2.54 -1.89
CA VAL A 236 -11.63 -2.72 -2.46
C VAL A 236 -11.62 -3.99 -3.34
N PRO A 237 -11.08 -3.96 -4.58
CA PRO A 237 -11.00 -5.15 -5.43
C PRO A 237 -10.26 -6.32 -4.76
N VAL A 238 -10.84 -7.52 -4.81
CA VAL A 238 -10.35 -8.69 -4.06
C VAL A 238 -8.93 -9.09 -4.47
N SER A 239 -8.56 -8.91 -5.73
CA SER A 239 -7.19 -9.11 -6.24
C SER A 239 -6.15 -8.21 -5.54
N ILE A 240 -6.51 -6.96 -5.23
CA ILE A 240 -5.65 -6.04 -4.48
C ILE A 240 -5.55 -6.46 -3.02
N ILE A 241 -6.66 -6.89 -2.41
CA ILE A 241 -6.67 -7.40 -1.04
C ILE A 241 -5.76 -8.63 -0.94
N ALA A 242 -5.94 -9.61 -1.82
CA ALA A 242 -5.14 -10.84 -1.89
C ALA A 242 -3.64 -10.56 -2.04
N TYR A 243 -3.27 -9.59 -2.90
CA TYR A 243 -1.89 -9.12 -3.00
C TYR A 243 -1.37 -8.61 -1.66
N VAL A 244 -2.10 -7.70 -1.01
CA VAL A 244 -1.65 -7.05 0.23
C VAL A 244 -1.49 -8.07 1.35
N VAL A 245 -2.52 -8.87 1.63
CA VAL A 245 -2.51 -9.82 2.75
C VAL A 245 -1.47 -10.93 2.59
N GLY A 246 -1.03 -11.22 1.37
CA GLY A 246 0.08 -12.14 1.09
C GLY A 246 1.47 -11.51 1.13
N HIS A 247 1.56 -10.18 1.17
CA HIS A 247 2.83 -9.46 1.04
C HIS A 247 3.64 -9.46 2.36
N ASP A 248 4.96 -9.52 2.24
CA ASP A 248 5.90 -9.52 3.38
C ASP A 248 5.86 -8.22 4.20
N ALA A 249 5.49 -7.12 3.52
CA ALA A 249 5.35 -5.81 4.12
C ALA A 249 3.94 -5.51 4.68
N PHE A 250 3.01 -6.47 4.69
CA PHE A 250 1.71 -6.28 5.35
C PHE A 250 1.88 -6.37 6.86
N PHE A 251 1.46 -5.31 7.54
CA PHE A 251 1.51 -5.20 8.99
C PHE A 251 0.43 -6.08 9.62
N VAL A 252 0.85 -7.24 10.09
CA VAL A 252 0.04 -8.21 10.84
C VAL A 252 0.93 -8.93 11.86
N PRO A 253 0.49 -9.15 13.12
CA PRO A 253 1.38 -9.58 14.19
C PRO A 253 2.15 -10.88 13.93
N SER A 254 1.49 -11.90 13.40
CA SER A 254 2.10 -13.17 12.99
C SER A 254 1.34 -13.84 11.85
N GLU A 255 1.84 -14.97 11.37
CA GLU A 255 1.17 -15.80 10.36
C GLU A 255 -0.17 -16.38 10.86
N TRP A 256 -0.34 -16.58 12.17
CA TRP A 256 -1.62 -17.00 12.75
C TRP A 256 -2.68 -15.92 12.53
N GLU A 257 -2.41 -14.67 12.94
CA GLU A 257 -3.34 -13.57 12.71
C GLU A 257 -3.52 -13.28 11.22
N ARG A 258 -2.49 -13.49 10.38
CA ARG A 258 -2.59 -13.36 8.92
C ARG A 258 -3.62 -14.33 8.35
N ALA A 259 -3.53 -15.61 8.71
CA ALA A 259 -4.48 -16.64 8.25
C ALA A 259 -5.92 -16.31 8.68
N LEU A 260 -6.11 -16.01 9.97
CA LEU A 260 -7.43 -15.63 10.50
C LEU A 260 -8.01 -14.37 9.84
N PHE A 261 -7.15 -13.37 9.56
CA PHE A 261 -7.58 -12.14 8.91
C PHE A 261 -8.06 -12.39 7.48
N ILE A 262 -7.35 -13.23 6.71
CA ILE A 262 -7.74 -13.60 5.35
C ILE A 262 -9.07 -14.37 5.37
N MET A 263 -9.23 -15.34 6.28
CA MET A 263 -10.47 -16.11 6.41
C MET A 263 -11.67 -15.21 6.72
N LYS A 264 -11.52 -14.26 7.65
CA LYS A 264 -12.59 -13.28 7.96
C LYS A 264 -12.93 -12.37 6.78
N LEU A 265 -11.95 -12.01 5.95
CA LEU A 265 -12.21 -11.24 4.73
C LEU A 265 -13.02 -12.07 3.72
N ILE A 266 -12.72 -13.36 3.58
CA ILE A 266 -13.50 -14.29 2.74
C ILE A 266 -14.95 -14.38 3.26
N GLU A 267 -15.14 -14.66 4.55
CA GLU A 267 -16.45 -14.75 5.19
C GLU A 267 -17.25 -13.45 5.02
N ARG A 268 -16.60 -12.29 5.21
CA ARG A 268 -17.23 -10.98 5.05
C ARG A 268 -17.70 -10.76 3.61
N ARG A 269 -16.88 -11.09 2.61
CA ARG A 269 -17.23 -10.94 1.20
C ARG A 269 -18.43 -11.81 0.83
N GLN A 270 -18.40 -13.09 1.23
CA GLN A 270 -19.53 -14.00 1.02
C GLN A 270 -20.81 -13.51 1.71
N SER A 271 -20.70 -12.99 2.94
CA SER A 271 -21.82 -12.38 3.68
C SER A 271 -22.44 -11.18 2.95
N MET A 272 -21.60 -10.29 2.41
CA MET A 272 -22.06 -9.12 1.65
C MET A 272 -22.74 -9.50 0.34
N ASN A 273 -22.21 -10.49 -0.37
CA ASN A 273 -22.81 -10.96 -1.61
C ASN A 273 -24.20 -11.56 -1.36
N ARG A 274 -24.36 -12.38 -0.30
CA ARG A 274 -25.66 -12.91 0.14
C ARG A 274 -26.65 -11.84 0.56
N SER A 275 -26.18 -10.79 1.22
CA SER A 275 -27.04 -9.68 1.67
C SER A 275 -27.52 -8.81 0.49
N SER A 276 -26.71 -8.72 -0.57
CA SER A 276 -27.01 -7.93 -1.77
C SER A 276 -27.90 -8.70 -2.75
N SER A 277 -27.85 -10.04 -2.72
CA SER A 277 -28.60 -10.95 -3.59
C SER A 277 -29.97 -11.32 -3.02
N SER A 278 -30.88 -10.36 -3.00
CA SER A 278 -32.33 -10.65 -2.94
C SER A 278 -32.91 -11.11 -4.31
N GLY A 279 -32.06 -11.34 -5.31
CA GLY A 279 -32.39 -11.92 -6.61
C GLY A 279 -31.19 -12.61 -7.27
N SER A 280 -31.44 -13.80 -7.82
CA SER A 280 -30.60 -14.68 -8.67
C SER A 280 -29.15 -14.28 -9.00
N VAL A 281 -28.25 -14.27 -8.02
CA VAL A 281 -26.81 -14.42 -8.29
C VAL A 281 -26.49 -15.91 -8.16
N SER A 282 -25.69 -16.47 -9.07
CA SER A 282 -25.39 -17.91 -9.03
C SER A 282 -24.33 -18.18 -7.96
N GLU A 283 -24.41 -19.33 -7.26
CA GLU A 283 -23.40 -19.73 -6.25
C GLU A 283 -21.96 -19.76 -6.82
N LEU A 284 -21.83 -19.92 -8.14
CA LEU A 284 -20.56 -19.92 -8.85
C LEU A 284 -19.91 -18.52 -8.89
N ASP A 285 -20.71 -17.45 -9.00
CA ASP A 285 -20.19 -16.07 -9.07
C ASP A 285 -19.62 -15.63 -7.70
N ASP A 286 -20.19 -16.13 -6.61
CA ASP A 286 -19.74 -15.85 -5.24
C ASP A 286 -18.40 -16.54 -4.90
N GLU A 287 -18.18 -17.75 -5.41
CA GLU A 287 -16.92 -18.47 -5.25
C GLU A 287 -15.79 -17.82 -6.07
N GLU A 288 -16.08 -17.37 -7.30
CA GLU A 288 -15.07 -16.75 -8.17
C GLU A 288 -14.57 -15.40 -7.62
N ASP A 289 -15.42 -14.60 -6.97
CA ASP A 289 -15.02 -13.31 -6.35
C ASP A 289 -13.98 -13.49 -5.24
N VAL A 290 -14.12 -14.53 -4.40
CA VAL A 290 -13.21 -14.77 -3.27
C VAL A 290 -12.02 -15.65 -3.58
N GLU A 291 -11.97 -16.27 -4.76
CA GLU A 291 -10.90 -17.17 -5.19
C GLU A 291 -9.49 -16.57 -5.03
N PRO A 292 -9.23 -15.27 -5.33
CA PRO A 292 -7.92 -14.68 -5.08
C PRO A 292 -7.50 -14.70 -3.60
N LEU A 293 -8.45 -14.55 -2.67
CA LEU A 293 -8.17 -14.63 -1.22
C LEU A 293 -7.94 -16.06 -0.77
N ILE A 294 -8.70 -17.02 -1.30
CA ILE A 294 -8.49 -18.45 -1.05
C ILE A 294 -7.09 -18.87 -1.54
N ASN A 295 -6.71 -18.43 -2.74
CA ASN A 295 -5.38 -18.66 -3.28
C ASN A 295 -4.29 -18.01 -2.40
N ALA A 296 -4.49 -16.77 -1.93
CA ALA A 296 -3.56 -16.12 -1.01
C ALA A 296 -3.41 -16.89 0.32
N LEU A 297 -4.52 -17.40 0.86
CA LEU A 297 -4.53 -18.21 2.08
C LEU A 297 -3.73 -19.51 1.91
N ASN A 298 -3.79 -20.14 0.73
CA ASN A 298 -3.13 -21.41 0.45
C ASN A 298 -1.67 -21.27 0.00
N THR A 299 -1.27 -20.12 -0.56
CA THR A 299 0.06 -19.97 -1.18
C THR A 299 0.94 -18.91 -0.54
N LYS A 300 0.39 -17.95 0.20
CA LYS A 300 1.14 -16.78 0.70
C LYS A 300 1.31 -16.72 2.21
N VAL A 301 0.73 -17.66 2.97
CA VAL A 301 0.90 -17.76 4.43
C VAL A 301 1.99 -18.80 4.76
N HIS A 302 2.93 -18.45 5.63
CA HIS A 302 4.07 -19.29 6.01
C HIS A 302 3.73 -20.18 7.22
N TYR A 303 2.83 -21.14 7.02
CA TYR A 303 2.31 -22.01 8.08
C TYR A 303 3.37 -22.85 8.81
N CYS A 304 4.55 -23.08 8.24
CA CYS A 304 5.60 -23.91 8.85
C CYS A 304 6.15 -23.35 10.17
N HIS A 305 5.80 -22.11 10.52
CA HIS A 305 6.18 -21.47 11.78
C HIS A 305 5.08 -21.51 12.84
N LEU A 306 3.94 -22.15 12.55
CA LEU A 306 2.87 -22.37 13.52
C LEU A 306 3.06 -23.69 14.29
N SER A 307 2.49 -23.76 15.49
CA SER A 307 2.49 -24.99 16.28
C SER A 307 1.60 -26.06 15.63
N ALA A 308 1.85 -27.33 15.97
CA ALA A 308 1.02 -28.43 15.49
C ALA A 308 -0.46 -28.27 15.89
N GLU A 309 -0.73 -27.71 17.07
CA GLU A 309 -2.08 -27.40 17.55
C GLU A 309 -2.75 -26.32 16.70
N GLN A 310 -2.02 -25.25 16.37
CA GLN A 310 -2.52 -24.21 15.47
C GLN A 310 -2.82 -24.76 14.08
N LEU A 311 -1.94 -25.61 13.53
CA LEU A 311 -2.17 -26.27 12.24
C LEU A 311 -3.41 -27.17 12.27
N HIS A 312 -3.56 -27.98 13.33
CA HIS A 312 -4.74 -28.83 13.48
C HIS A 312 -6.03 -28.00 13.62
N LYS A 313 -5.96 -26.89 14.36
CA LYS A 313 -7.09 -25.96 14.46
C LYS A 313 -7.42 -25.33 13.11
N LEU A 314 -6.43 -24.99 12.28
CA LEU A 314 -6.68 -24.47 10.93
C LEU A 314 -7.35 -25.50 10.00
N GLU A 315 -7.04 -26.78 10.17
CA GLU A 315 -7.65 -27.88 9.40
C GLU A 315 -9.16 -28.03 9.66
N THR A 316 -9.66 -27.58 10.81
CA THR A 316 -11.09 -27.71 11.15
C THR A 316 -11.99 -26.66 10.49
N TYR A 317 -11.42 -25.61 9.89
CA TYR A 317 -12.22 -24.58 9.23
C TYR A 317 -12.60 -24.99 7.82
N VAL A 318 -13.90 -25.12 7.64
CA VAL A 318 -14.54 -25.48 6.38
C VAL A 318 -15.57 -24.42 6.02
N ASP A 319 -15.83 -24.29 4.72
CA ASP A 319 -16.91 -23.46 4.23
C ASP A 319 -18.29 -24.11 4.49
N ASN A 320 -19.35 -23.46 4.01
CA ASN A 320 -20.72 -23.93 4.19
C ASN A 320 -21.02 -25.27 3.49
N SER A 321 -20.18 -25.68 2.53
CA SER A 321 -20.26 -26.97 1.85
C SER A 321 -19.48 -28.08 2.56
N GLY A 322 -18.74 -27.73 3.61
CA GLY A 322 -17.82 -28.63 4.32
C GLY A 322 -16.46 -28.79 3.63
N LYS A 323 -16.15 -27.95 2.62
CA LYS A 323 -14.85 -27.95 1.96
C LYS A 323 -13.85 -27.12 2.77
N PRO A 324 -12.62 -27.60 3.01
CA PRO A 324 -11.61 -26.83 3.73
C PRO A 324 -11.27 -25.52 3.02
N HIS A 325 -11.15 -24.42 3.78
CA HIS A 325 -10.61 -23.16 3.25
C HIS A 325 -9.12 -23.27 2.91
N ILE A 326 -8.41 -24.11 3.64
CA ILE A 326 -6.99 -24.42 3.43
C ILE A 326 -6.90 -25.87 2.98
N ASP A 327 -6.24 -26.11 1.85
CA ASP A 327 -5.99 -27.46 1.37
C ASP A 327 -5.19 -28.25 2.42
N PRO A 328 -5.66 -29.43 2.86
CA PRO A 328 -4.96 -30.21 3.88
C PRO A 328 -3.50 -30.54 3.53
N SER A 329 -3.15 -30.61 2.25
CA SER A 329 -1.77 -30.80 1.78
C SER A 329 -0.86 -29.63 2.15
N VAL A 330 -1.37 -28.40 2.19
CA VAL A 330 -0.63 -27.19 2.58
C VAL A 330 -0.22 -27.28 4.05
N LEU A 331 -1.15 -27.63 4.95
CA LEU A 331 -0.89 -27.76 6.38
C LEU A 331 0.04 -28.94 6.68
N LYS A 332 -0.11 -30.07 5.97
CA LYS A 332 0.79 -31.23 6.09
C LYS A 332 2.20 -30.89 5.60
N ASN A 333 2.33 -30.16 4.49
CA ASN A 333 3.62 -29.70 4.00
C ASN A 333 4.27 -28.70 4.98
N ALA A 334 3.47 -27.83 5.59
CA ALA A 334 3.95 -26.91 6.62
C ALA A 334 4.54 -27.65 7.82
N LEU A 335 3.85 -28.69 8.31
CA LEU A 335 4.37 -29.56 9.37
C LEU A 335 5.64 -30.30 8.94
N TRP A 336 5.72 -30.75 7.69
CA TRP A 336 6.93 -31.37 7.17
C TRP A 336 8.13 -30.40 7.16
N LEU A 337 7.90 -29.16 6.73
CA LEU A 337 8.92 -28.10 6.72
C LEU A 337 9.37 -27.72 8.14
N SER A 338 8.45 -27.68 9.11
CA SER A 338 8.80 -27.39 10.51
C SER A 338 9.68 -28.50 11.11
N VAL A 339 9.36 -29.76 10.84
CA VAL A 339 10.17 -30.93 11.23
C VAL A 339 11.53 -30.93 10.52
N LEU A 340 11.58 -30.56 9.24
CA LEU A 340 12.84 -30.43 8.50
C LEU A 340 13.76 -29.38 9.13
N LEU A 341 13.23 -28.20 9.44
CA LEU A 341 13.97 -27.12 10.09
C LEU A 341 14.45 -27.54 11.48
N TYR A 342 13.57 -28.15 12.28
CA TYR A 342 13.93 -28.75 13.57
C TYR A 342 15.11 -29.70 13.44
N ARG A 343 15.00 -30.70 12.56
CA ARG A 343 16.06 -31.70 12.37
C ARG A 343 17.37 -31.04 11.97
N LYS A 344 17.34 -30.06 11.07
CA LYS A 344 18.52 -29.32 10.62
C LYS A 344 19.21 -28.60 11.78
N VAL A 345 18.45 -27.94 12.65
CA VAL A 345 19.01 -27.25 13.82
C VAL A 345 19.51 -28.23 14.87
N ALA A 346 18.67 -29.20 15.27
CA ALA A 346 18.97 -30.14 16.35
C ALA A 346 20.18 -31.06 16.06
N THR A 347 20.44 -31.35 14.78
CA THR A 347 21.57 -32.18 14.36
C THR A 347 22.82 -31.37 13.95
N ALA A 348 22.74 -30.04 13.97
CA ALA A 348 23.88 -29.20 13.60
C ALA A 348 24.98 -29.28 14.67
N GLU A 349 26.23 -29.33 14.21
CA GLU A 349 27.38 -29.29 15.12
C GLU A 349 27.47 -27.93 15.81
N LYS A 350 27.87 -27.90 17.10
CA LYS A 350 27.97 -26.66 17.90
C LYS A 350 28.81 -25.54 17.26
N LYS A 351 29.80 -25.91 16.44
CA LYS A 351 30.70 -24.98 15.72
C LYS A 351 30.24 -24.65 14.31
N SER A 352 29.20 -25.30 13.80
CA SER A 352 28.64 -24.96 12.48
C SER A 352 28.03 -23.56 12.54
N ASN A 353 28.21 -22.80 11.47
CA ASN A 353 27.64 -21.47 11.32
C ASN A 353 26.34 -21.49 10.48
N GLU A 354 26.20 -22.49 9.60
CA GLU A 354 25.11 -22.60 8.61
C GLU A 354 24.34 -23.90 8.80
N LEU A 355 23.09 -23.92 8.33
CA LEU A 355 22.20 -25.10 8.32
C LEU A 355 22.20 -25.83 6.96
N GLY A 356 22.81 -25.23 5.94
CA GLY A 356 22.78 -25.75 4.58
C GLY A 356 21.36 -25.79 4.04
N LEU A 357 20.62 -24.69 4.22
CA LEU A 357 19.28 -24.47 3.67
C LEU A 357 19.36 -23.73 2.32
N VAL A 358 20.48 -23.04 2.09
CA VAL A 358 20.73 -22.27 0.87
C VAL A 358 21.08 -23.17 -0.31
N THR A 359 20.45 -22.90 -1.44
CA THR A 359 20.73 -23.49 -2.75
C THR A 359 20.82 -22.39 -3.80
N THR A 360 21.37 -22.70 -4.98
CA THR A 360 21.37 -21.79 -6.13
C THR A 360 20.30 -22.21 -7.14
N SER A 361 19.72 -21.24 -7.83
CA SER A 361 18.70 -21.45 -8.87
C SER A 361 18.92 -20.51 -10.04
N GLU A 362 18.79 -21.00 -11.27
CA GLU A 362 18.78 -20.17 -12.48
C GLU A 362 17.45 -19.43 -12.64
N ALA A 363 16.37 -19.96 -12.06
CA ALA A 363 15.07 -19.28 -12.03
C ALA A 363 14.95 -18.37 -10.79
N PRO A 364 14.30 -17.20 -10.91
CA PRO A 364 14.02 -16.35 -9.76
C PRO A 364 13.09 -17.07 -8.76
N PRO A 365 13.18 -16.75 -7.47
CA PRO A 365 12.33 -17.33 -6.45
C PRO A 365 10.86 -17.01 -6.72
N ASN A 366 10.00 -18.04 -6.64
CA ASN A 366 8.59 -17.92 -6.97
C ASN A 366 7.71 -17.52 -5.76
N LYS A 367 8.29 -17.46 -4.54
CA LYS A 367 7.58 -17.20 -3.28
C LYS A 367 6.44 -18.19 -2.99
N GLU A 368 6.57 -19.41 -3.48
CA GLU A 368 5.65 -20.52 -3.21
C GLU A 368 6.41 -21.74 -2.71
N ASN A 369 7.48 -22.10 -3.42
CA ASN A 369 8.34 -23.23 -3.09
C ASN A 369 9.80 -22.80 -2.86
N THR A 370 10.17 -21.61 -3.34
CA THR A 370 11.50 -21.04 -3.18
C THR A 370 11.41 -19.59 -2.72
N TRP A 371 12.20 -19.27 -1.70
CA TRP A 371 12.30 -17.92 -1.14
C TRP A 371 13.68 -17.34 -1.37
N PHE A 372 13.67 -16.04 -1.62
CA PHE A 372 14.83 -15.24 -1.91
C PHE A 372 15.77 -15.10 -0.69
N ILE A 373 17.07 -15.20 -0.91
CA ILE A 373 18.11 -14.87 0.08
C ILE A 373 18.90 -13.64 -0.38
N PRO A 374 18.91 -12.56 0.41
CA PRO A 374 19.70 -11.35 0.15
C PRO A 374 21.17 -11.58 -0.15
N THR A 375 21.71 -10.83 -1.12
CA THR A 375 23.11 -10.91 -1.56
C THR A 375 23.94 -9.65 -1.25
N LYS A 376 23.30 -8.55 -0.84
CA LYS A 376 23.96 -7.32 -0.40
C LYS A 376 23.11 -6.62 0.66
N ASP A 377 23.75 -5.80 1.49
CA ASP A 377 23.03 -4.94 2.43
C ASP A 377 22.56 -3.69 1.69
N GLU A 378 21.28 -3.33 1.83
CA GLU A 378 20.78 -2.10 1.22
C GLU A 378 19.58 -1.48 1.93
N THR A 379 19.30 -0.23 1.59
CA THR A 379 18.10 0.49 2.01
C THR A 379 17.36 0.96 0.77
N LEU A 380 16.11 0.51 0.63
CA LEU A 380 15.23 0.84 -0.47
C LEU A 380 14.04 1.68 0.02
N TYR A 381 13.44 2.44 -0.89
CA TYR A 381 12.28 3.28 -0.64
C TYR A 381 11.32 3.17 -1.82
N GLY A 382 10.03 2.98 -1.53
CA GLY A 382 9.01 2.92 -2.58
C GLY A 382 7.69 2.33 -2.10
N THR A 383 6.76 2.15 -3.02
CA THR A 383 5.55 1.33 -2.80
C THR A 383 5.94 -0.16 -2.66
N PRO A 384 5.05 -1.03 -2.14
CA PRO A 384 5.34 -2.46 -2.03
C PRO A 384 5.82 -3.09 -3.35
N GLN A 385 5.17 -2.76 -4.47
CA GLN A 385 5.54 -3.28 -5.79
C GLN A 385 6.92 -2.79 -6.25
N GLN A 386 7.20 -1.48 -6.12
CA GLN A 386 8.52 -0.91 -6.45
C GLN A 386 9.65 -1.57 -5.63
N LEU A 387 9.39 -1.87 -4.36
CA LEU A 387 10.35 -2.56 -3.50
C LEU A 387 10.59 -4.00 -3.97
N GLU A 388 9.53 -4.73 -4.31
CA GLU A 388 9.64 -6.09 -4.82
C GLU A 388 10.42 -6.16 -6.15
N GLU A 389 10.15 -5.25 -7.09
CA GLU A 389 10.88 -5.13 -8.35
C GLU A 389 12.36 -4.77 -8.11
N SER A 390 12.62 -3.82 -7.20
CA SER A 390 13.97 -3.43 -6.83
C SER A 390 14.75 -4.61 -6.26
N ILE A 391 14.16 -5.34 -5.30
CA ILE A 391 14.77 -6.55 -4.69
C ILE A 391 15.10 -7.59 -5.75
N LYS A 392 14.15 -7.90 -6.65
CA LYS A 392 14.34 -8.88 -7.72
C LYS A 392 15.49 -8.49 -8.67
N SER A 393 15.62 -7.19 -8.97
CA SER A 393 16.65 -6.66 -9.89
C SER A 393 18.03 -6.48 -9.26
N HIS A 394 18.10 -6.29 -7.94
CA HIS A 394 19.32 -5.98 -7.22
C HIS A 394 20.05 -7.20 -6.69
N HIS A 395 19.33 -8.31 -6.50
CA HIS A 395 19.86 -9.45 -5.77
C HIS A 395 19.87 -10.75 -6.56
N HIS A 396 20.60 -10.73 -7.65
CA HIS A 396 21.08 -11.92 -8.35
C HIS A 396 22.60 -11.96 -8.28
N ILE A 397 23.16 -13.16 -8.37
CA ILE A 397 24.58 -13.38 -8.62
C ILE A 397 24.79 -13.11 -10.11
N ARG A 398 25.63 -12.13 -10.43
CA ARG A 398 26.23 -12.02 -11.77
C ARG A 398 27.56 -12.75 -11.73
N ASP A 399 27.77 -13.68 -12.66
CA ASP A 399 29.14 -14.12 -12.94
C ASP A 399 29.90 -12.90 -13.47
N ASP A 400 30.80 -12.35 -12.66
CA ASP A 400 31.72 -11.31 -13.08
C ASP A 400 32.65 -11.89 -14.16
N MET A 401 32.27 -11.72 -15.42
CA MET A 401 33.21 -11.87 -16.53
C MET A 401 34.31 -10.81 -16.36
N PRO A 402 35.61 -11.17 -16.47
CA PRO A 402 36.69 -10.20 -16.34
C PRO A 402 36.49 -9.08 -17.36
N SER A 403 36.45 -7.85 -16.87
CA SER A 403 36.36 -6.60 -17.64
C SER A 403 37.25 -6.65 -18.89
N GLY A 404 36.62 -6.76 -20.06
CA GLY A 404 37.36 -6.83 -21.31
C GLY A 404 36.54 -7.21 -22.54
N LYS A 405 35.74 -6.25 -23.02
CA LYS A 405 35.15 -6.15 -24.36
C LYS A 405 33.86 -6.93 -24.65
N THR A 406 33.05 -6.25 -25.46
CA THR A 406 31.83 -6.66 -26.19
C THR A 406 30.51 -6.65 -25.42
N THR A 407 29.63 -5.74 -25.88
CA THR A 407 28.17 -5.86 -25.81
C THR A 407 27.76 -7.16 -26.46
N GLU A 408 26.77 -7.85 -25.88
CA GLU A 408 26.27 -9.20 -26.24
C GLU A 408 26.79 -10.30 -25.32
N ASN A 409 26.18 -10.36 -24.13
CA ASN A 409 25.66 -11.55 -23.44
C ASN A 409 25.47 -11.18 -21.97
N ALA A 410 24.22 -10.85 -21.59
CA ALA A 410 23.85 -10.81 -20.19
C ALA A 410 24.00 -12.24 -19.66
N GLY A 411 25.01 -12.51 -18.84
CA GLY A 411 25.18 -13.81 -18.20
C GLY A 411 23.91 -14.19 -17.44
N ASP A 412 23.56 -15.48 -17.45
CA ASP A 412 22.37 -15.99 -16.80
C ASP A 412 22.39 -15.63 -15.30
N ALA A 413 21.35 -14.96 -14.83
CA ALA A 413 21.25 -14.52 -13.45
C ALA A 413 21.04 -15.73 -12.53
N VAL A 414 21.96 -15.97 -11.59
CA VAL A 414 21.83 -17.07 -10.61
C VAL A 414 21.35 -16.50 -9.28
N TYR A 415 20.35 -17.11 -8.65
CA TYR A 415 19.73 -16.65 -7.40
C TYR A 415 20.13 -17.55 -6.23
N LYS A 416 20.37 -16.96 -5.05
CA LYS A 416 20.41 -17.71 -3.78
C LYS A 416 19.00 -17.88 -3.27
N VAL A 417 18.59 -19.13 -3.05
CA VAL A 417 17.23 -19.48 -2.63
C VAL A 417 17.21 -20.53 -1.52
N THR A 418 16.17 -20.52 -0.71
CA THR A 418 15.85 -21.56 0.28
C THR A 418 14.48 -22.17 -0.02
N LYS A 419 14.26 -23.41 0.43
CA LYS A 419 12.94 -24.08 0.41
C LYS A 419 12.16 -23.95 1.71
N VAL A 420 12.76 -23.33 2.73
CA VAL A 420 12.08 -23.05 4.00
C VAL A 420 11.61 -21.60 3.97
N PRO A 421 10.29 -21.33 4.06
CA PRO A 421 9.79 -19.97 4.13
C PRO A 421 10.42 -19.20 5.29
N PRO A 422 10.78 -17.91 5.12
CA PRO A 422 11.29 -17.11 6.22
C PRO A 422 10.21 -16.85 7.26
N PHE A 423 10.63 -16.65 8.51
CA PHE A 423 9.75 -16.29 9.61
C PHE A 423 9.33 -14.82 9.49
N ARG A 424 8.02 -14.55 9.55
CA ARG A 424 7.46 -13.21 9.42
C ARG A 424 6.68 -12.81 10.66
N PHE A 425 6.89 -11.58 11.11
CA PHE A 425 6.17 -11.00 12.24
C PHE A 425 6.15 -9.47 12.17
N SER A 426 5.20 -8.85 12.86
CA SER A 426 5.13 -7.39 12.96
C SER A 426 5.15 -6.90 14.40
N ILE A 427 5.83 -5.78 14.61
CA ILE A 427 5.99 -5.11 15.91
C ILE A 427 5.64 -3.63 15.76
N ALA A 428 4.91 -3.09 16.73
CA ALA A 428 4.71 -1.65 16.89
C ALA A 428 5.31 -1.19 18.22
N PHE A 429 6.03 -0.08 18.21
CA PHE A 429 6.46 0.63 19.41
C PHE A 429 5.60 1.88 19.59
N SER A 430 4.97 2.01 20.76
CA SER A 430 4.28 3.23 21.20
C SER A 430 5.20 4.11 22.05
N GLN A 431 4.81 5.36 22.30
CA GLN A 431 5.53 6.29 23.18
C GLN A 431 6.98 6.55 22.75
N VAL A 432 7.25 6.49 21.44
CA VAL A 432 8.61 6.68 20.89
C VAL A 432 9.17 8.08 21.18
N TRP A 433 8.30 9.07 21.42
CA TRP A 433 8.70 10.43 21.82
C TRP A 433 9.31 10.50 23.23
N GLU A 434 9.01 9.54 24.11
CA GLU A 434 9.59 9.41 25.46
C GLU A 434 10.94 8.68 25.46
N LEU A 435 11.37 8.16 24.30
CA LEU A 435 12.62 7.43 24.20
C LEU A 435 13.81 8.36 24.46
N GLU A 436 14.48 8.14 25.59
CA GLU A 436 15.74 8.80 25.90
C GLU A 436 16.85 8.35 24.95
N ALA A 437 17.83 9.24 24.76
CA ALA A 437 18.99 8.91 23.95
C ALA A 437 19.77 7.74 24.57
N GLU A 438 20.29 6.86 23.72
CA GLU A 438 21.11 5.71 24.05
C GLU A 438 20.40 4.59 24.85
N LYS A 439 19.15 4.80 25.30
CA LYS A 439 18.31 3.74 25.86
C LYS A 439 17.75 2.83 24.77
N ARG A 440 17.77 1.52 25.02
CA ARG A 440 17.18 0.49 24.16
C ARG A 440 15.81 0.10 24.69
N VAL A 441 14.83 -0.04 23.79
CA VAL A 441 13.51 -0.58 24.12
C VAL A 441 13.29 -1.83 23.29
N TYR A 442 13.20 -2.98 23.97
CA TYR A 442 13.08 -4.29 23.34
C TYR A 442 11.63 -4.71 23.23
N ALA A 443 11.20 -5.11 22.03
CA ALA A 443 9.92 -5.76 21.83
C ALA A 443 9.88 -7.16 22.46
N LYS A 444 8.70 -7.80 22.36
CA LYS A 444 8.50 -9.19 22.78
C LYS A 444 9.57 -10.13 22.20
N THR A 445 10.00 -11.07 23.03
CA THR A 445 10.87 -12.18 22.63
C THR A 445 10.07 -13.14 21.75
N LEU A 446 10.64 -13.52 20.61
CA LEU A 446 10.05 -14.46 19.65
C LEU A 446 10.97 -15.66 19.49
N TRP A 447 10.42 -16.87 19.51
CA TRP A 447 11.18 -18.08 19.22
C TRP A 447 11.18 -18.36 17.72
N TYR A 448 12.36 -18.62 17.15
CA TYR A 448 12.52 -19.03 15.76
C TYR A 448 13.80 -19.85 15.56
N ALA A 449 13.65 -21.01 14.91
CA ALA A 449 14.74 -21.92 14.54
C ALA A 449 15.67 -22.28 15.72
N GLY A 450 15.08 -22.52 16.91
CA GLY A 450 15.79 -22.88 18.14
C GLY A 450 16.49 -21.71 18.84
N SER A 451 16.30 -20.47 18.41
CA SER A 451 16.84 -19.28 19.08
C SER A 451 15.74 -18.28 19.44
N TYR A 452 16.00 -17.49 20.47
CA TYR A 452 15.16 -16.37 20.88
C TYR A 452 15.62 -15.09 20.19
N TRP A 453 14.67 -14.36 19.60
CA TRP A 453 14.91 -13.15 18.81
C TRP A 453 14.04 -12.00 19.28
N ASN A 454 14.64 -10.82 19.43
CA ASN A 454 13.93 -9.61 19.81
C ASN A 454 14.26 -8.50 18.80
N LEU A 455 13.26 -7.70 18.47
CA LEU A 455 13.47 -6.43 17.79
C LEU A 455 13.62 -5.36 18.86
N TYR A 456 14.58 -4.45 18.76
CA TYR A 456 14.62 -3.28 19.62
C TYR A 456 14.89 -2.00 18.84
N ILE A 457 14.43 -0.89 19.42
CA ILE A 457 14.73 0.45 18.93
C ILE A 457 15.63 1.20 19.89
N GLN A 458 16.42 2.13 19.34
CA GLN A 458 17.32 2.96 20.12
C GLN A 458 17.44 4.34 19.47
N LYS A 459 17.21 5.40 20.23
CA LYS A 459 17.50 6.77 19.80
C LYS A 459 18.98 7.06 19.98
N ILE A 460 19.70 7.37 18.90
CA ILE A 460 21.16 7.51 18.90
C ILE A 460 21.54 8.95 18.53
N ARG A 461 22.51 9.51 19.26
CA ARG A 461 23.09 10.83 18.93
C ARG A 461 23.89 10.75 17.64
N HIS A 462 23.71 11.73 16.75
CA HIS A 462 24.39 11.83 15.47
C HIS A 462 24.93 13.25 15.26
N ARG A 463 25.82 13.44 14.26
CA ARG A 463 26.49 14.73 14.01
C ARG A 463 25.54 15.93 13.78
N LYS A 464 24.29 15.65 13.38
CA LYS A 464 23.25 16.64 13.09
C LYS A 464 21.94 16.31 13.84
N GLY A 465 22.01 16.14 15.15
CA GLY A 465 20.85 15.83 16.00
C GLY A 465 20.75 14.35 16.38
N TYR A 466 19.58 13.75 16.21
CA TYR A 466 19.30 12.36 16.61
C TYR A 466 18.83 11.51 15.44
N GLN A 467 19.08 10.21 15.52
CA GLN A 467 18.56 9.22 14.58
C GLN A 467 17.95 8.05 15.33
N MET A 468 16.97 7.40 14.73
CA MET A 468 16.46 6.14 15.24
C MET A 468 17.29 5.00 14.69
N GLY A 469 17.55 4.01 15.54
CA GLY A 469 18.09 2.72 15.17
C GLY A 469 17.07 1.62 15.42
N VAL A 470 17.05 0.61 14.56
CA VAL A 470 16.27 -0.62 14.69
C VAL A 470 17.20 -1.82 14.54
N TYR A 471 17.07 -2.80 15.43
CA TYR A 471 18.03 -3.89 15.56
C TYR A 471 17.34 -5.22 15.82
N ILE A 472 17.80 -6.26 15.13
CA ILE A 472 17.50 -7.65 15.46
C ILE A 472 18.55 -8.13 16.47
N HIS A 473 18.09 -8.77 17.53
CA HIS A 473 18.91 -9.27 18.63
C HIS A 473 18.64 -10.76 18.84
N ARG A 474 19.70 -11.58 18.86
CA ARG A 474 19.62 -12.98 19.30
C ARG A 474 19.80 -13.03 20.81
N ALA A 475 18.75 -13.30 21.57
CA ALA A 475 18.82 -13.33 23.03
C ALA A 475 19.55 -14.59 23.55
N SER A 476 20.09 -14.53 24.77
CA SER A 476 20.80 -15.64 25.43
C SER A 476 19.87 -16.69 26.02
N ASN A 477 18.79 -16.24 26.70
CA ASN A 477 17.80 -17.05 27.42
C ASN A 477 16.36 -16.62 27.05
N SER A 478 15.37 -17.41 27.48
CA SER A 478 13.92 -17.24 27.30
C SER A 478 13.32 -16.02 28.02
N ALA A 479 14.13 -15.18 28.70
CA ALA A 479 13.63 -14.16 29.61
C ALA A 479 12.53 -13.30 28.94
N PRO A 480 11.32 -13.25 29.52
CA PRO A 480 10.28 -12.37 29.02
C PRO A 480 10.81 -10.95 29.16
N SER A 481 10.94 -10.23 28.05
CA SER A 481 11.14 -8.79 28.13
C SER A 481 9.96 -8.20 28.90
N ARG A 482 10.17 -7.87 30.18
CA ARG A 482 9.23 -7.09 31.00
C ARG A 482 9.09 -5.63 30.51
N SER A 483 9.60 -5.31 29.32
CA SER A 483 9.80 -3.94 28.85
C SER A 483 9.67 -3.75 27.33
N ALA A 484 8.52 -4.12 26.78
CA ALA A 484 7.87 -3.29 25.76
C ALA A 484 6.36 -3.35 25.89
N LEU A 485 5.76 -2.17 25.76
CA LEU A 485 4.34 -1.98 25.57
C LEU A 485 3.83 -2.98 24.53
N LEU A 486 2.87 -3.76 24.98
CA LEU A 486 2.40 -4.99 24.39
C LEU A 486 1.85 -4.79 22.97
N ASN A 487 2.09 -5.76 22.09
CA ASN A 487 1.22 -6.10 20.96
C ASN A 487 -0.22 -6.45 21.40
N ARG A 488 -0.53 -6.40 22.70
CA ARG A 488 -1.84 -6.67 23.30
C ARG A 488 -2.53 -5.37 23.74
N ASP A 489 -1.80 -4.42 24.34
CA ASP A 489 -2.42 -3.18 24.86
C ASP A 489 -2.58 -2.08 23.80
N VAL A 490 -1.71 -2.03 22.77
CA VAL A 490 -1.90 -1.14 21.61
C VAL A 490 -3.16 -1.52 20.81
N PHE A 491 -3.58 -2.78 20.88
CA PHE A 491 -4.66 -3.33 20.05
C PHE A 491 -5.95 -3.64 20.81
N LYS A 492 -5.93 -3.71 22.15
CA LYS A 492 -7.15 -3.75 22.99
C LYS A 492 -8.09 -2.55 22.78
N ASN A 493 -7.54 -1.39 22.40
CA ASN A 493 -8.32 -0.16 22.13
C ASN A 493 -8.59 0.07 20.65
N SER A 494 -8.06 -0.78 19.76
CA SER A 494 -8.68 -0.90 18.44
C SER A 494 -10.06 -1.51 18.69
N THR A 495 -11.09 -1.08 17.98
CA THR A 495 -12.46 -1.63 18.09
C THR A 495 -12.55 -3.15 17.83
N TYR A 496 -11.43 -3.83 17.60
CA TYR A 496 -11.27 -5.26 17.39
C TYR A 496 -11.15 -6.01 18.72
N SER A 497 -12.31 -6.36 19.27
CA SER A 497 -12.45 -7.64 19.93
C SER A 497 -12.88 -8.65 18.86
N LEU A 498 -11.99 -9.58 18.54
CA LEU A 498 -12.33 -10.76 17.77
C LEU A 498 -13.35 -11.66 18.53
N ASP A 499 -13.68 -11.32 19.79
CA ASP A 499 -14.61 -12.04 20.67
C ASP A 499 -16.08 -11.78 20.36
N ASN A 500 -16.42 -10.76 19.58
CA ASN A 500 -17.82 -10.37 19.32
C ASN A 500 -18.50 -11.12 18.16
N ASP A 501 -17.81 -12.05 17.50
CA ASP A 501 -18.39 -12.88 16.44
C ASP A 501 -18.58 -14.32 16.92
N SER A 502 -19.83 -14.76 17.07
CA SER A 502 -20.19 -16.06 17.66
C SER A 502 -19.56 -17.30 16.99
N SER A 503 -19.15 -17.18 15.72
CA SER A 503 -18.46 -18.26 14.98
C SER A 503 -16.99 -18.39 15.38
N LEU A 504 -16.37 -17.27 15.80
CA LEU A 504 -14.94 -17.15 16.05
C LEU A 504 -14.59 -16.79 17.51
N SER A 505 -15.57 -16.45 18.34
CA SER A 505 -15.43 -16.19 19.78
C SER A 505 -14.98 -17.43 20.55
N ASN A 506 -15.41 -18.62 20.09
CA ASN A 506 -14.96 -19.90 20.64
C ASN A 506 -13.45 -20.13 20.40
N ILE A 507 -12.89 -19.53 19.36
CA ILE A 507 -11.47 -19.70 18.97
C ILE A 507 -10.54 -19.00 19.95
N ILE A 508 -10.95 -17.84 20.47
CA ILE A 508 -10.09 -16.98 21.28
C ILE A 508 -10.22 -17.32 22.75
N GLY A 509 -11.41 -17.74 23.19
CA GLY A 509 -11.59 -18.34 24.51
C GLY A 509 -10.63 -19.53 24.72
N ASP A 510 -10.54 -20.42 23.73
CA ASP A 510 -9.69 -21.61 23.83
C ASP A 510 -8.18 -21.29 23.72
N VAL A 511 -7.77 -20.29 22.93
CA VAL A 511 -6.35 -19.89 22.84
C VAL A 511 -5.89 -19.13 24.08
N ASN A 512 -6.75 -18.29 24.65
CA ASN A 512 -6.47 -17.65 25.93
C ASN A 512 -6.36 -18.70 27.05
N ASN A 513 -7.19 -19.75 27.04
CA ASN A 513 -7.08 -20.84 28.00
C ASN A 513 -5.84 -21.74 27.81
N LEU A 514 -5.27 -21.81 26.60
CA LEU A 514 -4.00 -22.49 26.34
C LEU A 514 -2.76 -21.65 26.71
N MET A 515 -2.92 -20.34 26.90
CA MET A 515 -1.84 -19.39 27.22
C MET A 515 -1.94 -18.79 28.64
N LEU A 516 -2.90 -19.23 29.47
CA LEU A 516 -3.20 -18.66 30.80
C LEU A 516 -3.22 -19.69 31.94
N ASN A 517 -2.58 -20.86 31.80
CA ASN A 517 -2.48 -21.79 32.93
C ASN A 517 -1.37 -21.46 33.94
N ASP A 518 -0.61 -20.38 33.73
CA ASP A 518 0.39 -19.91 34.68
C ASP A 518 -0.12 -18.68 35.43
N GLU A 519 -0.71 -18.91 36.60
CA GLU A 519 -0.50 -18.15 37.85
C GLU A 519 -1.58 -18.57 38.90
N PRO A 520 -1.21 -18.72 40.19
CA PRO A 520 -2.11 -19.17 41.23
C PRO A 520 -3.09 -18.07 41.68
N GLU A 521 -4.33 -18.47 41.98
CA GLU A 521 -5.38 -17.59 42.49
C GLU A 521 -4.97 -16.82 43.76
N ALA A 522 -5.05 -15.49 43.71
CA ALA A 522 -5.12 -14.65 44.91
C ALA A 522 -6.14 -13.49 44.75
N SER A 523 -7.22 -13.65 45.50
CA SER A 523 -8.24 -12.71 45.99
C SER A 523 -8.23 -11.22 45.58
N ASN A 524 -9.43 -10.77 45.17
CA ASN A 524 -9.96 -9.39 45.13
C ASN A 524 -9.36 -8.41 46.15
N ASP A 525 -8.83 -7.26 45.69
CA ASP A 525 -9.19 -5.98 46.28
C ASP A 525 -8.93 -4.74 45.37
N THR A 526 -9.99 -3.94 45.26
CA THR A 526 -10.15 -2.49 45.09
C THR A 526 -9.04 -1.57 44.49
N LEU A 527 -9.50 -0.83 43.47
CA LEU A 527 -8.97 0.39 42.83
C LEU A 527 -8.21 1.39 43.73
N SER A 528 -6.96 1.75 43.37
CA SER A 528 -6.46 3.14 43.52
C SER A 528 -5.25 3.47 42.64
N SER A 529 -5.37 4.61 41.95
CA SER A 529 -4.34 5.52 41.41
C SER A 529 -2.89 5.28 41.87
N PHE A 530 -1.96 5.04 40.94
CA PHE A 530 -0.58 5.52 41.07
C PHE A 530 0.07 5.86 39.71
N THR A 531 0.76 6.99 39.76
CA THR A 531 1.53 7.71 38.75
C THR A 531 2.90 7.08 38.46
N LYS A 532 3.44 7.40 37.27
CA LYS A 532 4.86 7.37 36.87
C LYS A 532 5.39 6.00 36.42
N SER A 533 5.23 5.69 35.13
CA SER A 533 5.89 4.58 34.45
C SER A 533 7.36 4.91 34.22
N GLU A 534 8.26 4.24 34.95
CA GLU A 534 9.70 4.31 34.71
C GLU A 534 10.10 3.37 33.56
N LEU A 535 10.62 3.96 32.48
CA LEU A 535 11.30 3.27 31.38
C LEU A 535 12.75 2.98 31.80
N ASN A 536 13.03 1.76 32.27
CA ASN A 536 14.36 1.35 32.71
C ASN A 536 14.90 0.08 32.00
N ALA A 537 16.21 -0.10 32.20
CA ALA A 537 17.23 -0.71 31.36
C ALA A 537 17.20 -2.25 31.21
N ALA A 538 18.23 -2.78 30.54
CA ALA A 538 18.50 -4.21 30.34
C ALA A 538 18.38 -5.02 31.64
N PRO A 539 17.99 -6.30 31.57
CA PRO A 539 17.90 -7.13 32.76
C PRO A 539 19.28 -7.28 33.40
N ASP A 540 19.38 -6.94 34.68
CA ASP A 540 20.52 -7.33 35.52
C ASP A 540 20.44 -8.86 35.75
N GLU A 541 21.62 -9.50 35.71
CA GLU A 541 21.81 -10.93 35.94
C GLU A 541 21.55 -11.25 37.42
N GLU A 542 20.30 -11.50 37.81
CA GLU A 542 19.97 -12.18 39.07
C GLU A 542 19.61 -13.64 38.77
N GLU A 543 20.41 -14.56 39.31
CA GLU A 543 20.21 -16.01 39.26
C GLU A 543 19.02 -16.40 40.15
N GLU A 544 17.84 -16.60 39.56
CA GLU A 544 16.73 -17.33 40.20
C GLU A 544 16.75 -18.80 39.73
N GLU A 545 16.72 -19.73 40.69
CA GLU A 545 16.75 -21.17 40.45
C GLU A 545 15.50 -21.62 39.67
N GLU A 546 15.71 -22.21 38.49
CA GLU A 546 14.66 -22.69 37.59
C GLU A 546 13.95 -23.93 38.15
N GLU A 547 12.62 -23.87 38.35
CA GLU A 547 11.79 -25.08 38.31
C GLU A 547 11.56 -25.43 36.83
N GLU A 548 12.10 -26.57 36.38
CA GLU A 548 11.91 -27.10 35.02
C GLU A 548 10.43 -27.47 34.79
N GLU A 549 9.60 -26.52 34.39
CA GLU A 549 8.32 -26.81 33.76
C GLU A 549 8.57 -27.25 32.32
N ASN A 550 8.64 -28.57 32.17
CA ASN A 550 8.93 -29.26 30.93
C ASN A 550 7.70 -29.16 29.99
N ASP A 551 7.60 -28.06 29.23
CA ASP A 551 6.65 -27.91 28.12
C ASP A 551 7.02 -28.91 27.01
N ASN A 552 6.55 -30.14 27.18
CA ASN A 552 6.81 -31.31 26.33
C ASN A 552 6.04 -31.21 25.00
N SER A 553 6.17 -30.09 24.28
CA SER A 553 5.87 -30.04 22.86
C SER A 553 6.85 -30.95 22.11
N PHE A 554 6.34 -31.88 21.30
CA PHE A 554 7.13 -32.86 20.52
C PHE A 554 8.21 -32.22 19.62
N LEU A 555 8.14 -30.90 19.37
CA LEU A 555 9.08 -30.12 18.57
C LEU A 555 9.78 -29.00 19.36
N SER A 556 9.85 -29.10 20.69
CA SER A 556 10.70 -28.21 21.49
C SER A 556 12.19 -28.49 21.23
N TYR A 557 12.95 -27.48 20.81
CA TYR A 557 14.41 -27.57 20.63
C TYR A 557 15.11 -26.23 20.76
N GLU A 558 16.38 -26.30 21.14
CA GLU A 558 17.28 -25.16 21.17
C GLU A 558 18.44 -25.31 20.17
N ASP A 559 18.81 -24.18 19.59
CA ASP A 559 19.97 -24.05 18.73
C ASP A 559 21.23 -23.91 19.58
N ASN A 560 21.91 -25.03 19.74
CA ASN A 560 23.15 -25.14 20.52
C ASN A 560 24.39 -24.58 19.80
N ARG A 561 24.25 -24.01 18.58
CA ARG A 561 25.36 -23.42 17.85
C ARG A 561 25.80 -22.10 18.48
N ILE A 562 27.12 -21.91 18.57
CA ILE A 562 27.73 -20.68 19.09
C ILE A 562 27.27 -19.47 18.25
N LYS A 563 27.28 -19.64 16.92
CA LYS A 563 26.82 -18.64 15.95
C LYS A 563 25.80 -19.26 15.01
N THR A 564 24.79 -18.49 14.64
CA THR A 564 23.86 -18.84 13.56
C THR A 564 23.93 -17.78 12.49
N SER A 565 23.96 -18.21 11.22
CA SER A 565 23.83 -17.31 10.08
C SER A 565 22.36 -17.04 9.77
N VAL A 566 21.98 -15.76 9.78
CA VAL A 566 20.63 -15.31 9.45
C VAL A 566 20.65 -14.07 8.59
N TYR A 567 19.66 -13.94 7.73
CA TYR A 567 19.34 -12.68 7.05
C TYR A 567 18.01 -12.16 7.55
N TYR A 568 17.77 -10.87 7.35
CA TYR A 568 16.47 -10.28 7.57
C TYR A 568 16.17 -9.11 6.66
N VAL A 569 14.88 -8.85 6.51
CA VAL A 569 14.33 -7.69 5.82
C VAL A 569 13.36 -6.99 6.77
N ILE A 570 13.52 -5.69 6.97
CA ILE A 570 12.65 -4.88 7.82
C ILE A 570 11.97 -3.82 6.96
N TYR A 571 10.65 -3.90 6.87
CA TYR A 571 9.82 -2.86 6.29
C TYR A 571 9.29 -1.95 7.38
N THR A 572 9.20 -0.65 7.11
CA THR A 572 8.58 0.32 7.99
C THR A 572 7.87 1.40 7.16
N PRO A 573 6.67 1.85 7.56
CA PRO A 573 5.98 2.92 6.86
C PRO A 573 6.84 4.18 6.74
N SER A 574 6.85 4.79 5.56
CA SER A 574 7.54 6.06 5.38
C SER A 574 6.76 7.17 6.07
N ARG A 575 7.47 8.00 6.82
CA ARG A 575 6.92 9.21 7.42
C ARG A 575 6.87 10.41 6.48
N LYS A 576 7.43 10.29 5.26
CA LYS A 576 7.37 11.35 4.23
C LYS A 576 6.19 11.18 3.29
N VAL A 577 5.92 9.94 2.87
CA VAL A 577 4.84 9.61 1.94
C VAL A 577 4.08 8.44 2.54
N LYS A 578 2.81 8.68 2.89
CA LYS A 578 1.94 7.73 3.61
C LYS A 578 1.79 6.38 2.90
N THR A 579 1.90 6.38 1.57
CA THR A 579 1.72 5.21 0.71
C THR A 579 3.03 4.48 0.39
N SER A 580 4.16 4.95 0.91
CA SER A 580 5.48 4.36 0.66
C SER A 580 6.05 3.73 1.92
N LEU A 581 6.97 2.81 1.73
CA LEU A 581 7.69 2.09 2.78
C LEU A 581 9.19 2.35 2.64
N THR A 582 9.90 2.29 3.76
CA THR A 582 11.34 2.05 3.77
C THR A 582 11.58 0.56 3.99
N CYS A 583 12.52 -0.02 3.26
CA CYS A 583 12.92 -1.42 3.37
C CYS A 583 14.42 -1.50 3.66
N PHE A 584 14.78 -2.13 4.77
CA PHE A 584 16.17 -2.44 5.15
C PHE A 584 16.43 -3.92 4.89
N ILE A 585 17.45 -4.24 4.10
CA ILE A 585 17.73 -5.61 3.64
C ILE A 585 19.13 -6.00 4.08
N SER A 586 19.26 -7.15 4.73
CA SER A 586 20.54 -7.71 5.13
C SER A 586 20.95 -8.91 4.33
N THR A 587 22.23 -9.02 4.05
CA THR A 587 22.86 -10.31 3.79
C THR A 587 22.78 -11.24 5.00
N PRO A 588 22.97 -12.55 4.79
CA PRO A 588 23.22 -13.47 5.90
C PRO A 588 24.44 -13.03 6.70
N ASP A 589 24.25 -12.78 8.00
CA ASP A 589 25.31 -12.42 8.95
C ASP A 589 25.28 -13.38 10.17
N LEU A 590 26.39 -13.46 10.89
CA LEU A 590 26.59 -14.37 12.00
C LEU A 590 26.22 -13.72 13.34
N PHE A 591 25.28 -14.35 14.03
CA PHE A 591 24.81 -13.94 15.35
C PHE A 591 25.27 -14.91 16.43
N ASN A 592 26.14 -14.43 17.33
CA ASN A 592 26.31 -15.03 18.65
C ASN A 592 25.04 -14.83 19.49
N LYS A 593 24.90 -15.61 20.56
CA LYS A 593 23.97 -15.23 21.64
C LYS A 593 24.35 -13.84 22.16
N SER A 594 23.33 -13.04 22.48
CA SER A 594 23.41 -11.64 22.90
C SER A 594 24.00 -10.67 21.85
N GLN A 595 24.05 -11.06 20.58
CA GLN A 595 24.50 -10.16 19.50
C GLN A 595 23.31 -9.46 18.83
N SER A 596 23.55 -8.22 18.43
CA SER A 596 22.60 -7.41 17.68
C SER A 596 23.23 -6.87 16.41
N TRP A 597 22.41 -6.73 15.37
CA TRP A 597 22.77 -6.00 14.16
C TRP A 597 21.52 -5.31 13.60
N GLY A 598 21.69 -4.23 12.84
CA GLY A 598 20.59 -3.30 12.57
C GLY A 598 20.95 -2.06 11.76
N TRP A 599 19.94 -1.21 11.52
CA TRP A 599 20.05 0.03 10.77
C TRP A 599 19.87 1.25 11.66
N LYS A 600 20.46 2.37 11.23
CA LYS A 600 20.19 3.71 11.75
C LYS A 600 19.73 4.57 10.60
N SER A 601 18.55 5.19 10.70
CA SER A 601 17.99 5.97 9.58
C SER A 601 17.06 7.09 10.03
N ASN A 602 17.16 8.23 9.35
CA ASN A 602 16.22 9.35 9.47
C ASN A 602 14.88 9.08 8.77
N SER A 603 14.80 8.04 7.94
CA SER A 603 13.53 7.66 7.29
C SER A 603 12.57 7.00 8.27
N MET A 604 13.07 6.41 9.36
CA MET A 604 12.26 5.77 10.40
C MET A 604 11.56 6.77 11.31
N CYS A 605 12.22 7.87 11.68
CA CYS A 605 11.61 9.04 12.29
C CYS A 605 12.55 10.25 12.21
N SER A 606 11.96 11.44 12.34
CA SER A 606 12.67 12.71 12.40
C SER A 606 12.58 13.29 13.80
N PHE A 607 13.70 13.80 14.30
CA PHE A 607 13.81 14.46 15.59
C PHE A 607 14.13 15.94 15.39
N ASN A 608 13.60 16.77 16.27
CA ASN A 608 14.02 18.16 16.43
C ASN A 608 15.43 18.24 17.03
N ASP A 609 16.04 19.43 17.01
CA ASP A 609 17.40 19.65 17.53
C ASP A 609 17.52 19.35 19.03
N ASP A 610 16.44 19.53 19.79
CA ASP A 610 16.33 19.18 21.22
C ASP A 610 16.13 17.67 21.45
N GLY A 611 15.97 16.89 20.37
CA GLY A 611 15.75 15.46 20.39
C GLY A 611 14.30 15.03 20.58
N THR A 612 13.35 15.96 20.69
CA THR A 612 11.93 15.60 20.67
C THR A 612 11.53 15.09 19.29
N LEU A 613 10.48 14.27 19.22
CA LEU A 613 9.94 13.81 17.93
C LEU A 613 9.35 15.02 17.18
N ALA A 614 9.63 15.15 15.88
CA ALA A 614 9.09 16.25 15.09
C ALA A 614 7.54 16.26 15.09
N ASP A 615 6.93 17.43 14.88
CA ASP A 615 5.48 17.56 14.85
C ASP A 615 4.84 16.75 13.70
N GLY A 616 3.60 16.27 13.93
CA GLY A 616 2.84 15.50 12.94
C GLY A 616 3.32 14.06 12.71
N GLN A 617 4.29 13.59 13.48
CA GLN A 617 4.83 12.24 13.39
C GLN A 617 3.88 11.20 14.01
N ASP A 618 3.67 10.07 13.32
CA ASP A 618 2.90 8.95 13.86
C ASP A 618 3.47 8.51 15.21
N LYS A 619 2.56 8.38 16.18
CA LYS A 619 2.79 7.98 17.56
C LYS A 619 3.23 6.51 17.67
N LEU A 620 2.94 5.71 16.65
CA LEU A 620 3.39 4.33 16.53
C LEU A 620 4.55 4.24 15.54
N LEU A 621 5.57 3.45 15.90
CA LEU A 621 6.63 3.06 14.98
C LEU A 621 6.48 1.57 14.68
N LYS A 622 6.09 1.27 13.43
CA LYS A 622 5.75 -0.07 12.98
C LYS A 622 6.88 -0.68 12.16
N PHE A 623 7.08 -1.97 12.37
CA PHE A 623 8.06 -2.79 11.67
C PHE A 623 7.43 -4.12 11.26
N MET A 624 7.55 -4.46 9.98
CA MET A 624 7.22 -5.77 9.43
C MET A 624 8.53 -6.46 9.10
N VAL A 625 8.79 -7.59 9.74
CA VAL A 625 10.10 -8.25 9.73
C VAL A 625 9.99 -9.60 9.04
N VAL A 626 10.94 -9.86 8.15
CA VAL A 626 11.20 -11.17 7.54
C VAL A 626 12.56 -11.62 8.07
N LEU A 627 12.65 -12.81 8.68
CA LEU A 627 13.86 -13.37 9.27
C LEU A 627 14.08 -14.78 8.74
N GLY A 628 15.25 -15.08 8.20
CA GLY A 628 15.55 -16.38 7.59
C GLY A 628 16.90 -16.94 8.03
N ASN A 629 16.98 -18.27 8.21
CA ASN A 629 18.23 -18.96 8.47
C ASN A 629 18.84 -19.47 7.16
N THR A 630 20.17 -19.55 7.11
CA THR A 630 20.92 -20.05 5.95
C THR A 630 21.71 -21.31 6.24
#